data_AF-A0AAD0B050-F1
#
_entry.id   AF-A0AAD0B050-F1
#
_cell.length_a   1.000
_cell.length_b   1.000
_cell.length_c   1.000
_cell.angle_alpha   90.00
_cell.angle_beta   90.00
_cell.angle_gamma   90.00
#
_symmetry.space_group_name_H-M   'P 1'
#
loop_
_entity.id
_entity.type
_entity.pdbx_description
1 polymer ?
#
loop_
_entity_poly.entity_id
_entity_poly.type
_entity_poly.pdbx_seq_one_letter_code
_entity_poly.pdbx_strand_id
1 'polypeptide(L)'
;MSGLLANAVLVSLFIFALAMCLTLLRLFRGPSAQDRVLALDYLYILAMLTMLVLGIRYASDTYFEGALLIALFGFVGSFALAKFLLRGEVIE
;
A
#
# COMPACT_ATOMS: atom_id res chain seq x y z
N MET A 1 21.98 12.18 -8.12
CA MET A 1 20.96 12.69 -7.17
C MET A 1 21.59 13.81 -6.36
N SER A 2 20.89 14.93 -6.16
CA SER A 2 21.34 15.96 -5.22
C SER A 2 21.34 15.39 -3.79
N GLY A 3 22.22 15.88 -2.91
CA GLY A 3 22.27 15.42 -1.51
C GLY A 3 20.93 15.60 -0.78
N LEU A 4 20.19 16.66 -1.12
CA LEU A 4 18.82 16.89 -0.65
C LEU A 4 17.86 15.77 -1.05
N LEU A 5 17.87 15.38 -2.34
CA LEU A 5 16.99 14.32 -2.85
C LEU A 5 17.30 12.96 -2.21
N ALA A 6 18.58 12.63 -2.02
CA ALA A 6 18.98 11.38 -1.38
C ALA A 6 18.46 11.28 0.07
N ASN A 7 18.58 12.36 0.84
CA ASN A 7 18.06 12.41 2.21
C ASN A 7 16.53 12.36 2.25
N ALA A 8 15.84 13.07 1.36
CA ALA A 8 14.39 13.04 1.27
C ALA A 8 13.86 11.63 0.96
N VAL A 9 14.49 10.92 0.02
CA VAL A 9 14.17 9.53 -0.32
C VAL A 9 14.35 8.62 0.91
N LEU A 10 15.48 8.70 1.60
CA LEU A 10 15.71 7.87 2.79
C LEU A 10 14.69 8.15 3.91
N VAL A 11 14.37 9.42 4.17
CA VAL A 11 13.37 9.81 5.17
C VAL A 11 11.99 9.31 4.78
N SER A 12 11.59 9.43 3.50
CA SER A 12 10.30 8.91 3.03
C SER A 12 10.19 7.39 3.19
N LEU A 13 11.24 6.63 2.85
CA LEU A 13 11.26 5.17 3.03
C LEU A 13 11.12 4.78 4.51
N PHE A 14 11.79 5.51 5.40
CA PHE A 14 11.68 5.29 6.84
C PHE A 14 10.27 5.56 7.36
N ILE A 15 9.66 6.67 6.95
CA ILE A 15 8.28 7.02 7.34
C ILE A 15 7.28 6.00 6.79
N PHE A 16 7.44 5.56 5.54
CA PHE A 16 6.55 4.55 4.95
C PHE A 16 6.70 3.18 5.62
N ALA A 17 7.92 2.77 5.96
CA ALA A 17 8.15 1.54 6.72
C ALA A 17 7.50 1.60 8.12
N LEU A 18 7.61 2.75 8.81
CA LEU A 18 6.94 2.96 10.09
C LEU A 18 5.41 2.92 9.93
N ALA A 19 4.87 3.60 8.91
CA ALA A 19 3.44 3.59 8.62
C ALA A 19 2.94 2.17 8.31
N MET A 20 3.69 1.37 7.56
CA MET A 20 3.36 -0.04 7.30
C MET A 20 3.31 -0.87 8.58
N CYS A 21 4.26 -0.65 9.49
CA CYS A 21 4.26 -1.35 10.78
C CYS A 21 3.00 -1.00 11.59
N LEU A 22 2.65 0.29 11.68
CA LEU A 22 1.45 0.74 12.37
C LEU A 22 0.16 0.20 11.74
N THR A 23 0.10 0.10 10.43
CA THR A 23 -1.10 -0.38 9.73
C THR A 23 -1.24 -1.88 9.80
N LEU A 24 -0.14 -2.64 9.79
CA LEU A 24 -0.13 -4.06 10.14
C LEU A 24 -0.68 -4.27 11.56
N LEU A 25 -0.24 -3.47 12.53
CA LEU A 25 -0.78 -3.56 13.89
C LEU A 25 -2.29 -3.30 13.93
N ARG A 26 -2.78 -2.32 13.17
CA ARG A 26 -4.22 -2.02 13.04
C ARG A 26 -4.99 -3.11 12.32
N LEU A 27 -4.39 -3.74 11.30
CA LEU A 27 -4.98 -4.86 10.55
C LEU A 27 -5.24 -6.06 11.46
N PHE A 28 -4.30 -6.41 12.35
CA PHE A 28 -4.47 -7.53 13.28
C PHE A 28 -5.38 -7.18 14.47
N ARG A 29 -5.30 -5.96 15.01
CA ARG A 29 -6.07 -5.53 16.20
C ARG A 29 -7.43 -4.89 15.88
N GLY A 30 -7.80 -4.78 14.61
CA GLY A 30 -9.05 -4.14 14.20
C GLY A 30 -10.29 -4.82 14.82
N PRO A 31 -11.20 -4.08 15.49
CA PRO A 31 -12.38 -4.67 16.14
C PRO A 31 -13.47 -5.09 15.14
N SER A 32 -13.67 -4.31 14.07
CA SER A 32 -14.63 -4.61 13.01
C SER A 32 -13.92 -5.23 11.80
N ALA A 33 -14.64 -6.04 11.00
CA ALA A 33 -14.09 -6.54 9.74
C ALA A 33 -13.77 -5.38 8.77
N GLN A 34 -14.61 -4.34 8.75
CA GLN A 34 -14.45 -3.15 7.91
C GLN A 34 -13.15 -2.39 8.22
N ASP A 35 -12.79 -2.24 9.51
CA ASP A 35 -11.55 -1.60 9.93
C ASP A 35 -10.32 -2.36 9.39
N ARG A 36 -10.40 -3.69 9.34
CA ARG A 36 -9.33 -4.54 8.81
C ARG A 36 -9.22 -4.41 7.29
N VAL A 37 -10.35 -4.38 6.58
CA VAL A 37 -10.40 -4.11 5.14
C VAL A 37 -9.75 -2.78 4.81
N LEU A 38 -10.12 -1.71 5.53
CA LEU A 38 -9.56 -0.38 5.32
C LEU A 38 -8.05 -0.34 5.62
N ALA A 39 -7.61 -1.03 6.68
CA ALA A 39 -6.19 -1.15 7.00
C ALA A 39 -5.40 -1.88 5.91
N LEU A 40 -5.99 -2.90 5.28
CA LEU A 40 -5.40 -3.64 4.17
C LEU A 40 -5.32 -2.79 2.90
N ASP A 41 -6.36 -2.02 2.59
CA ASP A 41 -6.37 -1.07 1.47
C ASP A 41 -5.26 -0.01 1.63
N TYR A 42 -5.13 0.56 2.83
CA TYR A 42 -4.07 1.52 3.13
C TYR A 42 -2.66 0.88 3.04
N LEU A 43 -2.52 -0.40 3.38
CA LEU A 43 -1.26 -1.13 3.23
C LEU A 43 -0.84 -1.26 1.76
N TYR A 44 -1.79 -1.49 0.84
CA TYR A 44 -1.50 -1.49 -0.60
C TYR A 44 -0.99 -0.13 -1.08
N ILE A 45 -1.60 0.97 -0.62
CA ILE A 45 -1.15 2.32 -0.97
C ILE A 45 0.28 2.57 -0.46
N LEU A 46 0.60 2.19 0.77
CA LEU A 46 1.96 2.30 1.31
C LEU A 46 2.98 1.48 0.50
N ALA A 47 2.60 0.27 0.08
CA ALA A 47 3.45 -0.60 -0.74
C ALA A 47 3.73 0.04 -2.11
N MET A 48 2.68 0.58 -2.76
CA MET A 48 2.80 1.32 -4.01
C MET A 48 3.72 2.55 -3.86
N LEU A 49 3.54 3.36 -2.81
CA LEU A 49 4.39 4.53 -2.54
C LEU A 49 5.85 4.15 -2.30
N THR A 50 6.08 3.04 -1.60
CA THR A 50 7.44 2.51 -1.37
C THR A 50 8.10 2.10 -2.68
N MET A 51 7.37 1.40 -3.56
CA MET A 51 7.87 1.05 -4.89
C MET A 51 8.23 2.29 -5.73
N LEU A 52 7.38 3.32 -5.71
CA LEU A 52 7.65 4.59 -6.41
C LEU A 52 8.94 5.26 -5.92
N VAL A 53 9.12 5.36 -4.59
CA VAL A 53 10.32 5.96 -4.01
C VAL A 53 11.57 5.12 -4.31
N LEU A 54 11.47 3.80 -4.31
CA LEU A 54 12.57 2.93 -4.74
C LEU A 54 12.89 3.09 -6.23
N GLY A 55 11.88 3.29 -7.08
CA GLY A 55 12.07 3.63 -8.49
C GLY A 55 12.86 4.92 -8.68
N ILE A 56 12.56 5.96 -7.89
CA ILE A 56 13.34 7.22 -7.89
C ILE A 56 14.79 6.98 -7.44
N ARG A 57 14.99 6.12 -6.43
CA ARG A 57 16.33 5.83 -5.89
C ARG A 57 17.21 5.05 -6.85
N TYR A 58 16.65 4.04 -7.52
CA TYR A 58 17.37 3.14 -8.43
C TYR A 58 17.32 3.57 -9.89
N ALA A 59 16.58 4.65 -10.21
CA ALA A 59 16.39 5.16 -11.57
C ALA A 59 15.97 4.05 -12.55
N SER A 60 15.00 3.22 -12.12
CA SER A 60 14.55 2.04 -12.87
C SER A 60 13.03 2.05 -12.99
N ASP A 61 12.55 1.93 -14.24
CA ASP A 61 11.13 1.91 -14.58
C ASP A 61 10.41 0.64 -14.11
N THR A 62 11.16 -0.44 -13.84
CA THR A 62 10.60 -1.70 -13.35
C THR A 62 9.87 -1.54 -12.01
N TYR A 63 10.33 -0.64 -11.15
CA TYR A 63 9.63 -0.33 -9.90
C TYR A 63 8.33 0.43 -10.11
N PHE A 64 8.25 1.25 -11.16
CA PHE A 64 7.04 1.96 -11.55
C PHE A 64 5.98 0.99 -12.09
N GLU A 65 6.38 0.03 -12.93
CA GLU A 65 5.51 -1.05 -13.38
C GLU A 65 4.96 -1.87 -12.20
N GLY A 66 5.81 -2.21 -11.24
CA GLY A 66 5.38 -2.87 -10.00
C GLY A 66 4.36 -2.06 -9.19
N ALA A 67 4.56 -0.73 -9.09
CA ALA A 67 3.61 0.16 -8.42
C ALA A 67 2.25 0.20 -9.13
N LEU A 68 2.23 0.23 -10.47
CA LEU A 68 1.00 0.17 -11.27
C LEU A 68 0.23 -1.13 -11.05
N LEU A 69 0.94 -2.27 -10.99
CA LEU A 69 0.31 -3.56 -10.70
C LEU A 69 -0.33 -3.55 -9.31
N ILE A 70 0.38 -3.06 -8.29
CA ILE A 70 -0.18 -2.93 -6.92
C ILE A 70 -1.41 -2.03 -6.92
N ALA A 71 -1.40 -0.91 -7.66
CA ALA A 71 -2.54 -0.01 -7.75
C ALA A 71 -3.78 -0.70 -8.35
N LEU A 72 -3.59 -1.46 -9.43
CA LEU A 72 -4.66 -2.19 -10.10
C LEU A 72 -5.22 -3.31 -9.21
N PHE A 73 -4.35 -4.16 -8.67
CA PHE A 73 -4.77 -5.27 -7.81
C PHE A 73 -5.34 -4.81 -6.48
N GLY A 74 -4.79 -3.75 -5.88
CA GLY A 74 -5.29 -3.15 -4.66
C GLY A 74 -6.73 -2.65 -4.83
N PHE A 75 -7.00 -1.92 -5.91
CA PHE A 75 -8.35 -1.46 -6.22
C PHE A 75 -9.34 -2.61 -6.43
N VAL A 76 -8.97 -3.64 -7.21
CA VAL A 76 -9.82 -4.82 -7.44
C VAL A 76 -10.08 -5.57 -6.13
N GLY A 77 -9.05 -5.72 -5.29
CA GLY A 77 -9.16 -6.35 -3.97
C GLY A 77 -10.14 -5.61 -3.06
N SER A 78 -10.03 -4.29 -2.99
CA SER A 78 -10.93 -3.45 -2.18
C SER A 78 -12.38 -3.51 -2.67
N PHE A 79 -12.61 -3.56 -3.98
CA PHE A 79 -13.95 -3.74 -4.54
C PHE A 79 -14.54 -5.11 -4.20
N ALA A 80 -13.75 -6.19 -4.34
CA ALA A 80 -14.18 -7.55 -4.01
C ALA A 80 -14.55 -7.67 -2.52
N LEU A 81 -13.74 -7.07 -1.65
CA LEU A 81 -13.95 -7.12 -0.20
C LEU A 81 -15.16 -6.27 0.22
N ALA A 82 -15.38 -5.11 -0.41
CA ALA A 82 -16.60 -4.31 -0.20
C ALA A 82 -17.86 -5.08 -0.60
N LYS A 83 -17.84 -5.76 -1.76
CA LYS A 83 -18.95 -6.60 -2.21
C LYS A 83 -19.23 -7.74 -1.24
N PHE A 84 -18.17 -8.43 -0.79
CA PHE A 84 -18.28 -9.50 0.20
C PHE A 84 -18.92 -9.03 1.51
N LEU A 85 -18.49 -7.87 2.03
CA LEU A 85 -19.06 -7.32 3.27
C LEU A 85 -20.53 -6.93 3.16
N LEU A 86 -20.99 -6.52 1.98
CA LEU A 86 -22.38 -6.10 1.75
C LEU A 86 -23.33 -7.26 1.44
N ARG A 87 -22.86 -8.26 0.67
CA ARG A 87 -23.73 -9.33 0.14
C ARG A 87 -23.42 -10.72 0.69
N GLY A 88 -22.31 -10.91 1.40
CA GLY A 88 -21.85 -12.23 1.86
C GLY A 88 -21.21 -13.09 0.76
N GLU A 89 -21.35 -12.70 -0.51
CA GLU A 89 -20.85 -13.43 -1.68
C GLU A 89 -20.10 -12.48 -2.63
N VAL A 90 -18.97 -12.96 -3.19
CA VAL A 90 -18.14 -12.18 -4.13
C VAL A 90 -18.63 -12.34 -5.57
N ILE A 91 -19.08 -13.54 -5.94
CA ILE A 91 -19.51 -13.92 -7.29
C ILE A 91 -20.88 -14.57 -7.15
N GLU A 92 -21.86 -14.10 -7.95
CA GLU A 92 -23.18 -14.74 -8.11
C GLU A 92 -23.08 -15.86 -9.15
#